data_AF-A0A658NPJ7-F1
#
_entry.id   AF-A0A658NPJ7-F1
#
_cell.length_a   1.000
_cell.length_b   1.000
_cell.length_c   1.000
_cell.angle_alpha   90.00
_cell.angle_beta   90.00
_cell.angle_gamma   90.00
#
_symmetry.space_group_name_H-M   'P 1'
#
loop_
_entity.id
_entity.type
_entity.pdbx_description
1 polymer ?
#
loop_
_entity_poly.entity_id
_entity_poly.type
_entity_poly.pdbx_seq_one_letter_code
_entity_poly.pdbx_strand_id
1 'polypeptide(L)'
;ALTRLTAGGRLPSLVMWGPPGTGKTTLARLLARETGHGFIEVSGVTGSAAELKKFLLEHREMPLFRAAPPVVFLDEIHRFNKAQQDALLPWVEKGDVTLIGATTENPSFEINAALLSRTRLFV
;
A
#
# COMPACT_ATOMS: atom_id res chain seq x y z
N ALA A 1 -5.61 13.59 12.12
CA ALA A 1 -6.40 13.23 10.92
C ALA A 1 -6.48 11.72 10.72
N LEU A 2 -5.33 11.01 10.67
CA LEU A 2 -5.28 9.54 10.57
C LEU A 2 -6.11 8.81 11.64
N THR A 3 -6.01 9.21 12.91
CA THR A 3 -6.80 8.62 14.02
C THR A 3 -8.32 8.68 13.80
N ARG A 4 -8.82 9.72 13.13
CA ARG A 4 -10.26 9.82 12.79
C ARG A 4 -10.62 8.95 11.60
N LEU A 5 -9.70 8.76 10.65
CA LEU A 5 -9.89 7.88 9.50
C LEU A 5 -9.93 6.41 9.94
N THR A 6 -9.05 6.03 10.87
CA THR A 6 -8.93 4.65 11.36
C THR A 6 -9.94 4.27 12.44
N ALA A 7 -10.61 5.24 13.08
CA ALA A 7 -11.58 4.99 14.16
C ALA A 7 -12.78 4.11 13.75
N GLY A 8 -13.08 4.00 12.45
CA GLY A 8 -14.12 3.11 11.91
C GLY A 8 -13.60 1.77 11.37
N GLY A 9 -12.35 1.38 11.68
CA GLY A 9 -11.72 0.19 11.13
C GLY A 9 -11.41 0.27 9.63
N ARG A 10 -11.58 1.46 9.01
CA ARG A 10 -11.32 1.70 7.59
C ARG A 10 -9.95 2.35 7.42
N LEU A 11 -9.07 1.70 6.68
CA LEU A 11 -7.77 2.26 6.30
C LEU A 11 -7.78 2.58 4.80
N PRO A 12 -7.75 3.87 4.39
CA PRO A 12 -7.63 4.20 2.98
C PRO A 12 -6.22 3.85 2.47
N SER A 13 -6.07 3.74 1.15
CA SER A 13 -4.74 3.66 0.54
C SER A 13 -3.97 4.97 0.74
N LEU A 14 -2.66 4.86 0.99
CA LEU A 14 -1.78 5.96 1.39
C LEU A 14 -0.50 6.00 0.59
N VAL A 15 0.03 7.21 0.38
CA VAL A 15 1.44 7.41 0.04
C VAL A 15 2.05 8.23 1.17
N MET A 16 3.08 7.67 1.81
CA MET A 16 3.86 8.33 2.85
C MET A 16 5.12 8.92 2.22
N TRP A 17 5.25 10.24 2.27
CA TRP A 17 6.39 10.96 1.73
C TRP A 17 7.20 11.62 2.84
N GLY A 18 8.47 11.30 2.92
CA GLY A 18 9.37 11.98 3.83
C GLY A 18 10.77 11.38 3.85
N PRO A 19 11.74 12.04 4.52
CA PRO A 19 13.12 11.58 4.62
C PRO A 19 13.26 10.12 5.09
N PRO A 20 14.38 9.44 4.81
CA PRO A 20 14.67 8.14 5.40
C PRO A 20 14.69 8.21 6.94
N GLY A 21 14.34 7.11 7.61
CA GLY A 21 14.35 7.05 9.08
C GLY A 21 13.18 7.75 9.79
N THR A 22 12.21 8.32 9.06
CA THR A 22 11.00 8.97 9.62
C THR A 22 9.92 8.00 10.11
N GLY A 23 10.17 6.68 10.05
CA GLY A 23 9.26 5.67 10.57
C GLY A 23 8.07 5.31 9.66
N LYS A 24 8.11 5.62 8.36
CA LYS A 24 7.05 5.26 7.38
C LYS A 24 6.64 3.78 7.45
N THR A 25 7.60 2.87 7.41
CA THR A 25 7.38 1.42 7.51
C THR A 25 6.75 1.04 8.85
N THR A 26 7.24 1.60 9.94
CA THR A 26 6.71 1.37 11.29
C THR A 26 5.27 1.86 11.40
N LEU A 27 4.97 3.05 10.87
CA LEU A 27 3.64 3.62 10.86
C LEU A 27 2.68 2.77 10.01
N ALA A 28 3.10 2.28 8.85
CA ALA A 28 2.30 1.40 8.00
C ALA A 28 1.91 0.11 8.74
N ARG A 29 2.85 -0.54 9.43
CA ARG A 29 2.58 -1.74 10.24
C ARG A 29 1.63 -1.46 11.39
N LEU A 30 1.83 -0.34 12.10
CA LEU A 30 0.95 0.05 13.20
C LEU A 30 -0.47 0.31 12.68
N LEU A 31 -0.62 1.06 11.59
CA LEU A 31 -1.93 1.32 10.99
C LEU A 31 -2.65 0.02 10.65
N ALA A 32 -1.99 -0.91 9.95
CA ALA A 32 -2.58 -2.20 9.60
C ALA A 32 -3.03 -2.98 10.84
N ARG A 33 -2.18 -3.05 11.87
CA ARG A 33 -2.48 -3.77 13.11
C ARG A 33 -3.65 -3.14 13.87
N GLU A 34 -3.64 -1.83 14.06
CA GLU A 34 -4.70 -1.12 14.79
C GLU A 34 -6.03 -1.13 14.05
N THR A 35 -6.03 -1.29 12.71
CA THR A 35 -7.26 -1.47 11.91
C THR A 35 -7.59 -2.93 11.60
N GLY A 36 -6.87 -3.90 12.17
CA GLY A 36 -7.13 -5.33 11.97
C GLY A 36 -6.90 -5.85 10.55
N HIS A 37 -6.09 -5.16 9.74
CA HIS A 37 -5.72 -5.60 8.40
C HIS A 37 -4.49 -6.51 8.46
N GLY A 38 -4.44 -7.54 7.61
CA GLY A 38 -3.20 -8.26 7.34
C GLY A 38 -2.14 -7.30 6.76
N PHE A 39 -0.85 -7.62 6.91
CA PHE A 39 0.25 -6.78 6.41
C PHE A 39 1.20 -7.59 5.54
N ILE A 40 1.39 -7.13 4.30
CA ILE A 40 2.28 -7.72 3.30
C ILE A 40 3.26 -6.64 2.90
N GLU A 41 4.55 -6.96 2.99
CA GLU A 41 5.61 -6.06 2.56
C GLU A 41 6.23 -6.58 1.27
N VAL A 42 6.32 -5.71 0.27
CA VAL A 42 6.93 -6.02 -1.02
C VAL A 42 8.15 -5.11 -1.19
N SER A 43 9.32 -5.73 -1.37
CA SER A 43 10.58 -5.02 -1.60
C SER A 43 10.91 -4.99 -3.09
N GLY A 44 11.19 -3.79 -3.61
CA GLY A 44 11.27 -3.42 -5.03
C GLY A 44 12.49 -3.91 -5.83
N VAL A 45 13.03 -5.10 -5.56
CA VAL A 45 14.15 -5.65 -6.37
C VAL A 45 13.88 -7.06 -6.89
N THR A 46 12.98 -7.82 -6.28
CA THR A 46 12.73 -9.22 -6.68
C THR A 46 11.25 -9.56 -6.85
N GLY A 47 10.33 -8.77 -6.29
CA GLY A 47 8.89 -9.00 -6.40
C GLY A 47 8.30 -8.38 -7.65
N SER A 48 8.23 -9.11 -8.76
CA SER A 48 7.45 -8.68 -9.92
C SER A 48 5.99 -8.42 -9.51
N ALA A 49 5.28 -7.49 -10.18
CA ALA A 49 3.83 -7.31 -9.97
C ALA A 49 3.03 -8.63 -10.16
N ALA A 50 3.61 -9.59 -10.90
CA ALA A 50 3.09 -10.93 -11.05
C ALA A 50 3.20 -11.78 -9.77
N GLU A 51 4.27 -11.64 -8.98
CA GLU A 51 4.39 -12.31 -7.67
C GLU A 51 3.40 -11.76 -6.66
N LEU A 52 3.22 -10.43 -6.61
CA LEU A 52 2.18 -9.82 -5.80
C LEU A 52 0.80 -10.33 -6.23
N LYS A 53 0.52 -10.36 -7.54
CA LYS A 53 -0.72 -10.93 -8.08
C LYS A 53 -0.91 -12.39 -7.68
N LYS A 54 0.13 -13.22 -7.82
CA LYS A 54 0.09 -14.65 -7.46
C LYS A 54 -0.19 -14.81 -5.96
N PHE A 55 0.54 -14.08 -5.13
CA PHE A 55 0.35 -14.07 -3.68
C PHE A 55 -1.09 -13.70 -3.31
N LEU A 56 -1.61 -12.59 -3.84
CA LEU A 56 -2.97 -12.13 -3.58
C LEU A 56 -4.03 -13.15 -4.02
N LEU A 57 -3.83 -13.80 -5.18
CA LEU A 57 -4.76 -14.83 -5.67
C LEU A 57 -4.72 -16.10 -4.83
N GLU A 58 -3.53 -16.57 -4.45
CA GLU A 58 -3.35 -17.77 -3.62
C GLU A 58 -3.88 -17.59 -2.20
N HIS A 59 -3.82 -16.36 -1.68
CA HIS A 59 -4.12 -16.08 -0.29
C HIS A 59 -5.49 -15.41 -0.08
N ARG A 60 -6.27 -15.18 -1.15
CA ARG A 60 -7.61 -14.58 -1.10
C ARG A 60 -8.57 -15.30 -0.15
N GLU A 61 -8.44 -16.61 -0.04
CA GLU A 61 -9.30 -17.46 0.81
C GLU A 61 -8.82 -17.53 2.27
N MET A 62 -7.63 -17.01 2.59
CA MET A 62 -7.06 -17.12 3.93
C MET A 62 -7.83 -16.27 4.96
N PRO A 63 -7.98 -16.74 6.21
CA PRO A 63 -8.70 -16.02 7.26
C PRO A 63 -8.20 -14.58 7.50
N LEU A 64 -6.91 -14.32 7.30
CA LEU A 64 -6.29 -13.00 7.43
C LEU A 64 -6.90 -11.96 6.45
N PHE A 65 -7.45 -12.41 5.33
CA PHE A 65 -8.06 -11.59 4.27
C PHE A 65 -9.60 -11.59 4.35
N ARG A 66 -10.20 -12.39 5.24
CA ARG A 66 -11.66 -12.51 5.39
C ARG A 66 -12.27 -11.40 6.26
N ALA A 67 -11.47 -10.70 7.08
CA ALA A 67 -11.95 -9.66 7.99
C ALA A 67 -11.84 -8.25 7.39
N ALA A 68 -10.73 -7.95 6.72
CA ALA A 68 -10.48 -6.69 6.02
C ALA A 68 -9.48 -6.91 4.88
N PRO A 69 -9.48 -6.08 3.82
CA PRO A 69 -8.46 -6.13 2.78
C PRO A 69 -7.06 -6.02 3.40
N PRO A 70 -6.07 -6.78 2.93
CA PRO A 70 -4.70 -6.71 3.43
C PRO A 70 -4.09 -5.35 3.08
N VAL A 71 -3.21 -4.87 3.93
CA VAL A 71 -2.28 -3.80 3.58
C VAL A 71 -1.15 -4.38 2.73
N VAL A 72 -0.99 -3.88 1.52
CA VAL A 72 0.20 -4.09 0.69
C VAL A 72 1.09 -2.87 0.84
N PHE A 73 2.19 -3.04 1.54
CA PHE A 73 3.21 -2.03 1.75
C PHE A 73 4.29 -2.12 0.68
N LEU A 74 4.51 -1.03 -0.05
CA LEU A 74 5.58 -0.87 -1.02
C LEU A 74 6.58 0.15 -0.51
N ASP A 75 7.75 -0.33 -0.08
CA ASP A 75 8.85 0.59 0.23
C ASP A 75 9.51 1.10 -1.05
N GLU A 76 9.99 2.34 -1.02
CA GLU A 76 10.59 3.02 -2.16
C GLU A 76 9.75 2.89 -3.44
N ILE A 77 8.44 3.18 -3.35
CA ILE A 77 7.48 3.02 -4.48
C ILE A 77 7.90 3.79 -5.75
N HIS A 78 8.73 4.83 -5.61
CA HIS A 78 9.34 5.54 -6.74
C HIS A 78 10.25 4.67 -7.62
N ARG A 79 10.73 3.51 -7.13
CA ARG A 79 11.51 2.57 -7.94
C ARG A 79 10.66 1.72 -8.88
N PHE A 80 9.34 1.69 -8.69
CA PHE A 80 8.44 0.97 -9.58
C PHE A 80 8.25 1.74 -10.87
N ASN A 81 8.47 1.08 -12.01
CA ASN A 81 8.16 1.67 -13.30
C ASN A 81 6.63 1.81 -13.50
N LYS A 82 6.22 2.64 -14.47
CA LYS A 82 4.79 2.91 -14.74
C LYS A 82 3.96 1.65 -14.98
N ALA A 83 4.49 0.67 -15.70
CA ALA A 83 3.75 -0.57 -15.97
C ALA A 83 3.51 -1.40 -14.70
N GLN A 84 4.48 -1.44 -13.78
CA GLN A 84 4.29 -2.11 -12.49
C GLN A 84 3.31 -1.36 -11.60
N GLN A 85 3.33 -0.02 -11.63
CA GLN A 85 2.35 0.81 -10.92
C GLN A 85 0.93 0.59 -11.47
N ASP A 86 0.76 0.57 -12.79
CA ASP A 86 -0.53 0.32 -13.45
C ASP A 86 -1.08 -1.07 -13.11
N ALA A 87 -0.21 -2.06 -12.96
CA ALA A 87 -0.59 -3.42 -12.56
C ALA A 87 -1.22 -3.50 -11.15
N LEU A 88 -1.03 -2.48 -10.30
CA LEU A 88 -1.63 -2.39 -8.97
C LEU A 88 -3.07 -1.85 -9.01
N LEU A 89 -3.42 -1.06 -10.03
CA LEU A 89 -4.71 -0.34 -10.10
C LEU A 89 -5.93 -1.23 -9.93
N PRO A 90 -6.05 -2.40 -10.59
CA PRO A 90 -7.25 -3.24 -10.46
C PRO A 90 -7.51 -3.71 -9.04
N TRP A 91 -6.46 -3.93 -8.24
CA TRP A 91 -6.56 -4.40 -6.86
C TRP A 91 -6.98 -3.27 -5.92
N VAL A 92 -6.42 -2.07 -6.12
CA VAL A 92 -6.76 -0.88 -5.35
C VAL A 92 -8.20 -0.44 -5.63
N GLU A 93 -8.61 -0.45 -6.90
CA GLU A 93 -9.96 -0.03 -7.31
C GLU A 93 -11.07 -0.95 -6.81
N LYS A 94 -10.84 -2.26 -6.81
CA LYS A 94 -11.80 -3.24 -6.30
C LYS A 94 -11.84 -3.28 -4.77
N GLY A 95 -10.87 -2.67 -4.10
CA GLY A 95 -10.70 -2.80 -2.65
C GLY A 95 -10.20 -4.19 -2.24
N ASP A 96 -9.59 -4.94 -3.16
CA ASP A 96 -8.95 -6.23 -2.85
C ASP A 96 -7.71 -6.04 -1.98
N VAL A 97 -7.11 -4.84 -1.99
CA VAL A 97 -5.97 -4.45 -1.14
C VAL A 97 -6.08 -2.99 -0.70
N THR A 98 -5.50 -2.69 0.47
CA THR A 98 -5.18 -1.34 0.89
C THR A 98 -3.70 -1.07 0.59
N LEU A 99 -3.42 -0.19 -0.36
CA LEU A 99 -2.04 0.12 -0.76
C LEU A 99 -1.43 1.16 0.19
N ILE A 100 -0.25 0.89 0.74
CA ILE A 100 0.57 1.91 1.41
C ILE A 100 1.93 1.98 0.72
N GLY A 101 2.18 3.05 -0.02
CA GLY A 101 3.49 3.34 -0.62
C GLY A 101 4.32 4.23 0.30
N ALA A 102 5.62 3.97 0.40
CA ALA A 102 6.58 4.88 1.05
C ALA A 102 7.58 5.42 0.02
N THR A 103 7.90 6.70 0.10
CA THR A 103 8.89 7.32 -0.78
C THR A 103 9.65 8.46 -0.09
N THR A 104 10.90 8.64 -0.49
CA THR A 104 11.72 9.82 -0.19
C THR A 104 11.60 10.88 -1.29
N GLU A 105 11.30 10.44 -2.51
CA GLU A 105 11.12 11.28 -3.69
C GLU A 105 9.73 11.89 -3.77
N ASN A 106 9.62 13.04 -4.44
CA ASN A 106 8.36 13.74 -4.61
C ASN A 106 7.33 12.87 -5.38
N PRO A 107 6.21 12.48 -4.75
CA PRO A 107 5.22 11.58 -5.34
C PRO A 107 4.63 12.08 -6.66
N SER A 108 4.50 13.39 -6.85
CA SER A 108 3.88 13.97 -8.05
C SER A 108 4.67 13.72 -9.34
N PHE A 109 5.96 13.38 -9.22
CA PHE A 109 6.83 13.05 -10.37
C PHE A 109 6.98 11.55 -10.59
N GLU A 110 7.11 10.79 -9.49
CA GLU A 110 7.48 9.37 -9.54
C GLU A 110 6.28 8.41 -9.53
N ILE A 111 5.14 8.83 -9.00
CA ILE A 111 3.93 8.01 -8.92
C ILE A 111 2.93 8.46 -10.00
N ASN A 112 2.37 7.51 -10.73
CA ASN A 112 1.39 7.78 -11.76
C ASN A 112 0.13 8.47 -11.19
N ALA A 113 -0.52 9.29 -12.01
CA ALA A 113 -1.71 10.03 -11.60
C ALA A 113 -2.89 9.12 -11.19
N ALA A 114 -2.94 7.91 -11.74
CA ALA A 114 -3.99 6.93 -11.45
C ALA A 114 -3.90 6.41 -10.00
N LEU A 115 -2.71 6.08 -9.50
CA LEU A 115 -2.52 5.70 -8.10
C LEU A 115 -2.65 6.89 -7.17
N LEU A 116 -2.11 8.06 -7.54
CA LEU A 116 -2.23 9.28 -6.73
C LEU A 116 -3.69 9.69 -6.51
N SER A 117 -4.54 9.58 -7.54
CA SER A 117 -5.98 9.87 -7.41
C SER A 117 -6.75 8.89 -6.52
N ARG A 118 -6.16 7.72 -6.20
CA ARG A 118 -6.76 6.67 -5.35
C ARG A 118 -6.11 6.56 -3.98
N THR A 119 -5.10 7.38 -3.70
CA THR A 119 -4.33 7.36 -2.45
C THR A 119 -4.44 8.72 -1.77
N ARG A 120 -4.34 8.76 -0.44
CA ARG A 120 -4.10 10.01 0.28
C ARG A 120 -2.61 10.19 0.47
N LEU A 121 -2.12 11.38 0.13
CA LEU A 121 -0.76 11.78 0.45
C LEU A 121 -0.65 12.14 1.93
N PHE A 122 0.35 11.57 2.60
CA PHE A 122 0.74 11.86 3.98
C PHE A 122 2.20 12.30 3.98
N VAL A 123 2.48 13.44 4.61
CA VAL A 123 3.80 14.09 4.68
C VAL A 123 4.20 14.25 6.13
#